data_AF-A0A835LU20-F1
#
_entry.id   AF-A0A835LU20-F1
#
_cell.length_a   1.000
_cell.length_b   1.000
_cell.length_c   1.000
_cell.angle_alpha   90.00
_cell.angle_beta   90.00
_cell.angle_gamma   90.00
#
_symmetry.space_group_name_H-M   'P 1'
#
loop_
_entity.id
_entity.type
_entity.pdbx_description
1 polymer ?
#
loop_
_entity_poly.entity_id
_entity_poly.type
_entity_poly.pdbx_seq_one_letter_code
_entity_poly.pdbx_strand_id
1 'polypeptide(L)'
;MAMAGLYRRVLPSPPAIDFSSSEGKKLFSEALERGTMEGFFKLISYFQTQSEPAYCGLATLSVVLNALAIDPGRKWKGPWRWFDESMLDCCEPLDKVKAEGITFGKVACLAHCAGAKVEAFSHKPEHH
;
A
#
# COMPACT_ATOMS: atom_id res chain seq x y z
N MET A 1 5.99 29.12 -6.06
CA MET A 1 4.96 29.45 -5.04
C MET A 1 4.91 28.31 -4.05
N ALA A 2 4.81 28.58 -2.74
CA ALA A 2 4.60 27.53 -1.75
C ALA A 2 3.23 26.89 -1.98
N MET A 3 3.16 25.56 -2.02
CA MET A 3 1.88 24.84 -2.12
C MET A 3 1.09 25.05 -0.83
N ALA A 4 -0.19 25.40 -0.93
CA ALA A 4 -1.07 25.48 0.23
C ALA A 4 -1.21 24.09 0.87
N GLY A 5 -1.04 23.99 2.19
CA GLY A 5 -1.24 22.75 2.92
C GLY A 5 -2.72 22.32 2.90
N LEU A 6 -2.96 21.01 2.89
CA LEU A 6 -4.30 20.43 2.97
C LEU A 6 -4.46 19.69 4.30
N TYR A 7 -5.44 20.08 5.12
CA TYR A 7 -5.80 19.37 6.34
C TYR A 7 -7.13 18.66 6.15
N ARG A 8 -7.07 17.32 6.00
CA ARG A 8 -8.18 16.35 5.85
C ARG A 8 -9.22 16.68 4.76
N ARG A 9 -10.04 15.68 4.42
CA ARG A 9 -11.27 15.85 3.63
C ARG A 9 -12.42 15.22 4.38
N VAL A 10 -13.63 15.70 4.12
CA VAL A 10 -14.84 15.03 4.62
C VAL A 10 -14.98 13.71 3.88
N LEU A 11 -15.31 12.65 4.61
CA LEU A 11 -15.54 11.33 4.02
C LEU A 11 -16.77 11.40 3.09
N PRO A 12 -16.68 10.94 1.82
CA PRO A 12 -17.83 10.89 0.93
C PRO A 12 -18.76 9.74 1.33
N SER A 13 -19.62 10.02 2.31
CA SER A 13 -20.59 9.08 2.87
C SER A 13 -22.02 9.53 2.54
N PRO A 14 -22.85 8.68 1.91
CA PRO A 14 -22.56 7.35 1.35
C PRO A 14 -21.76 7.39 0.03
N PRO A 15 -21.12 6.27 -0.41
CA PRO A 15 -21.19 4.94 0.20
C PRO A 15 -20.09 4.62 1.21
N ALA A 16 -19.13 5.52 1.46
CA ALA A 16 -18.03 5.21 2.38
C ALA A 16 -18.48 5.23 3.85
N ILE A 17 -17.95 4.30 4.65
CA ILE A 17 -18.17 4.20 6.10
C ILE A 17 -16.82 4.36 6.79
N ASP A 18 -16.74 5.24 7.80
CA ASP A 18 -15.50 5.41 8.57
C ASP A 18 -15.19 4.13 9.34
N PHE A 19 -13.98 3.60 9.19
CA PHE A 19 -13.50 2.39 9.85
C PHE A 19 -13.60 2.50 11.38
N SER A 20 -13.36 3.69 11.94
CA SER A 20 -13.36 3.90 13.39
C SER A 20 -14.76 4.08 14.01
N SER A 21 -15.78 4.25 13.17
CA SER A 21 -17.18 4.42 13.59
C SER A 21 -17.77 3.14 14.19
N SER A 22 -18.91 3.26 14.87
CA SER A 22 -19.65 2.11 15.40
C SER A 22 -20.06 1.14 14.29
N GLU A 23 -20.45 1.65 13.12
CA GLU A 23 -20.82 0.84 11.96
C GLU A 23 -19.59 0.15 11.34
N GLY A 24 -18.48 0.87 11.17
CA GLY A 24 -17.22 0.32 10.67
C GLY A 24 -16.68 -0.82 11.55
N LYS A 25 -16.73 -0.64 12.86
CA LYS A 25 -16.36 -1.69 13.84
C LYS A 25 -17.27 -2.91 13.74
N LYS A 26 -18.59 -2.70 13.58
CA LYS A 26 -19.54 -3.80 13.39
C LYS A 26 -19.22 -4.61 12.12
N LEU A 27 -19.01 -3.94 11.00
CA LEU A 27 -18.64 -4.59 9.72
C LEU A 27 -17.33 -5.36 9.84
N PHE A 28 -16.33 -4.80 10.51
CA PHE A 28 -15.06 -5.48 10.75
C PHE A 28 -15.25 -6.74 11.60
N SER A 29 -15.98 -6.65 12.72
CA SER A 29 -16.26 -7.81 13.58
C SER A 29 -17.00 -8.91 12.83
N GLU A 30 -18.03 -8.57 12.05
CA GLU A 30 -18.78 -9.55 11.24
C GLU A 30 -17.89 -10.23 10.19
N ALA A 31 -17.01 -9.47 9.52
CA ALA A 31 -16.07 -10.03 8.54
C ALA A 31 -15.00 -10.91 9.19
N LEU A 32 -14.58 -10.56 10.42
CA LEU A 32 -13.64 -11.33 11.22
C LEU A 32 -14.26 -12.64 11.71
N GLU A 33 -15.46 -12.61 12.28
CA GLU A 33 -16.21 -13.81 12.70
C GLU A 33 -16.46 -14.77 11.52
N ARG A 34 -16.61 -14.24 10.30
CA ARG A 34 -16.72 -15.03 9.06
C ARG A 34 -15.39 -15.53 8.50
N GLY A 35 -14.25 -15.19 9.10
CA GLY A 35 -12.91 -15.59 8.67
C GLY A 35 -12.39 -14.88 7.41
N THR A 36 -13.09 -13.84 6.92
CA THR A 36 -12.70 -13.09 5.71
C THR A 36 -11.73 -11.92 5.99
N MET A 37 -11.46 -11.63 7.25
CA MET A 37 -10.63 -10.49 7.69
C MET A 37 -9.29 -10.90 8.31
N GLU A 38 -8.92 -12.18 8.30
CA GLU A 38 -7.68 -12.70 8.92
C GLU A 38 -6.40 -12.01 8.39
N GLY A 39 -6.40 -11.61 7.12
CA GLY A 39 -5.27 -10.89 6.51
C GLY A 39 -4.98 -9.52 7.16
N PHE A 40 -5.97 -8.91 7.81
CA PHE A 40 -5.83 -7.61 8.47
C PHE A 40 -4.75 -7.63 9.54
N PHE A 41 -4.69 -8.68 10.38
CA PHE A 41 -3.72 -8.76 11.47
C PHE A 41 -2.28 -8.77 10.96
N LYS A 42 -2.03 -9.43 9.83
CA LYS A 42 -0.72 -9.37 9.19
C LYS A 42 -0.44 -7.95 8.73
N LEU A 43 -1.32 -7.35 7.93
CA LEU A 43 -1.07 -6.03 7.34
C LEU A 43 -0.92 -4.92 8.39
N ILE A 44 -1.75 -4.92 9.44
CA ILE A 44 -1.75 -3.85 10.45
C ILE A 44 -0.47 -3.80 11.26
N SER A 45 0.19 -4.94 11.50
CA SER A 45 1.49 -5.00 12.20
C SER A 45 2.63 -4.31 11.45
N TYR A 46 2.45 -4.05 10.15
CA TYR A 46 3.44 -3.39 9.29
C TYR A 46 2.92 -2.07 8.72
N PHE A 47 1.77 -1.58 9.20
CA PHE A 47 1.11 -0.41 8.62
C PHE A 47 1.97 0.84 8.73
N GLN A 48 2.03 1.62 7.65
CA GLN A 48 2.79 2.86 7.58
C GLN A 48 2.05 3.89 6.74
N THR A 49 2.36 5.16 7.01
CA THR A 49 1.91 6.29 6.19
C THR A 49 2.92 6.52 5.07
N GLN A 50 2.44 6.76 3.85
CA GLN A 50 3.29 7.13 2.71
C GLN A 50 4.15 8.36 3.03
N SER A 51 5.46 8.27 2.76
CA SER A 51 6.40 9.36 3.08
C SER A 51 6.29 10.56 2.12
N GLU A 52 5.86 10.32 0.88
CA GLU A 52 5.64 11.34 -0.14
C GLU A 52 4.19 11.28 -0.66
N PRO A 53 3.59 12.41 -1.11
CA PRO A 53 2.21 12.44 -1.62
C PRO A 53 1.94 11.46 -2.79
N ALA A 54 2.95 11.13 -3.58
CA ALA A 54 2.85 10.23 -4.73
C ALA A 54 3.28 8.78 -4.43
N TYR A 55 3.69 8.46 -3.21
CA TYR A 55 4.27 7.15 -2.84
C TYR A 55 3.25 6.11 -2.37
N CYS A 56 1.95 6.32 -2.55
CA CYS A 56 0.91 5.39 -2.09
C CYS A 56 1.15 3.93 -2.55
N GLY A 57 1.61 3.73 -3.79
CA GLY A 57 1.97 2.41 -4.32
C GLY A 57 3.20 1.79 -3.65
N LEU A 58 4.23 2.60 -3.35
CA LEU A 58 5.45 2.13 -2.67
C LEU A 58 5.20 1.83 -1.19
N ALA A 59 4.40 2.66 -0.52
CA ALA A 59 3.97 2.48 0.86
C ALA A 59 3.22 1.15 1.00
N THR A 60 2.23 0.95 0.13
CA THR A 60 1.42 -0.28 0.07
C THR A 60 2.31 -1.49 -0.13
N LEU A 61 3.22 -1.43 -1.10
CA LEU A 61 4.09 -2.57 -1.40
C LEU A 61 5.06 -2.87 -0.25
N SER A 62 5.63 -1.86 0.40
CA SER A 62 6.46 -2.04 1.59
C SER A 62 5.69 -2.72 2.73
N VAL A 63 4.43 -2.34 2.99
CA VAL A 63 3.57 -3.03 3.98
C VAL A 63 3.41 -4.50 3.61
N VAL A 64 3.05 -4.79 2.35
CA VAL A 64 2.77 -6.15 1.87
C VAL A 64 4.03 -7.03 1.92
N LEU A 65 5.18 -6.55 1.44
CA LEU A 65 6.43 -7.31 1.41
C LEU A 65 6.91 -7.66 2.82
N ASN A 66 6.83 -6.72 3.76
CA ASN A 66 7.18 -6.99 5.15
C ASN A 66 6.16 -7.93 5.82
N ALA A 67 4.86 -7.82 5.52
CA ALA A 67 3.83 -8.74 6.00
C ALA A 67 3.98 -10.17 5.45
N LEU A 68 4.59 -10.32 4.28
CA LEU A 68 4.99 -11.61 3.71
C LEU A 68 6.35 -12.10 4.22
N ALA A 69 7.01 -11.34 5.10
CA ALA A 69 8.35 -11.62 5.63
C ALA A 69 9.40 -11.85 4.54
N ILE A 70 9.30 -11.12 3.42
CA ILE A 70 10.30 -11.18 2.36
C ILE A 70 11.53 -10.36 2.80
N ASP A 71 12.71 -10.97 2.67
CA ASP A 71 13.97 -10.35 3.02
C ASP A 71 14.45 -9.43 1.88
N PRO A 72 14.65 -8.12 2.11
CA PRO A 72 15.14 -7.21 1.06
C PRO A 72 16.58 -7.50 0.64
N GLY A 73 17.32 -8.35 1.37
CA GLY A 73 18.71 -8.69 1.05
C GLY A 73 19.72 -7.55 1.29
N ARG A 74 19.24 -6.36 1.67
CA ARG A 74 20.03 -5.19 2.01
C ARG A 74 19.54 -4.53 3.30
N LYS A 75 20.44 -3.78 3.95
CA LYS A 75 20.13 -3.04 5.17
C LYS A 75 19.28 -1.81 4.85
N TRP A 76 18.32 -1.53 5.73
CA TRP A 76 17.53 -0.30 5.74
C TRP A 76 18.14 0.73 6.68
N LYS A 77 18.17 0.43 7.98
CA LYS A 77 18.66 1.31 9.04
C LYS A 77 19.55 0.51 9.98
N GLY A 78 20.82 0.89 10.12
CA GLY A 78 21.76 0.15 10.99
C GLY A 78 21.84 -1.35 10.60
N PRO A 79 21.67 -2.30 11.54
CA PRO A 79 21.67 -3.73 11.23
C PRO A 79 20.34 -4.24 10.63
N TRP A 80 19.28 -3.42 10.63
CA TRP A 80 17.93 -3.85 10.30
C TRP A 80 17.77 -4.03 8.79
N ARG A 81 17.13 -5.14 8.39
CA ARG A 81 16.69 -5.41 7.02
C ARG A 81 15.17 -5.39 7.01
N TRP A 82 14.64 -4.46 6.23
CA TRP A 82 13.22 -4.13 6.21
C TRP A 82 12.92 -3.41 4.90
N PHE A 83 11.79 -3.71 4.26
CA PHE A 83 11.38 -2.97 3.06
C PHE A 83 10.89 -1.58 3.45
N ASP A 84 11.47 -0.59 2.80
CA ASP A 84 11.12 0.81 2.88
C ASP A 84 10.86 1.34 1.47
N GLU A 85 10.07 2.40 1.35
CA GLU A 85 9.68 3.00 0.08
C GLU A 85 10.90 3.39 -0.77
N SER A 86 11.99 3.84 -0.13
CA SER A 86 13.26 4.18 -0.79
C SER A 86 13.99 2.99 -1.41
N MET A 87 13.53 1.76 -1.17
CA MET A 87 14.13 0.55 -1.72
C MET A 87 13.42 0.04 -2.99
N LEU A 88 12.34 0.68 -3.41
CA LEU A 88 11.45 0.17 -4.45
C LEU A 88 11.67 0.89 -5.79
N ASP A 89 12.88 0.77 -6.34
CA ASP A 89 13.39 1.55 -7.46
C ASP A 89 13.75 0.74 -8.73
N CYS A 90 13.54 -0.58 -8.73
CA CYS A 90 14.00 -1.44 -9.84
C CYS A 90 13.29 -1.20 -11.19
N CYS A 91 12.01 -0.80 -11.18
CA CYS A 91 11.19 -0.66 -12.40
C CYS A 91 10.87 0.79 -12.74
N GLU A 92 11.05 1.72 -11.81
CA GLU A 92 10.87 3.15 -12.01
C GLU A 92 11.77 3.92 -11.05
N PRO A 93 12.50 4.95 -11.52
CA PRO A 93 13.29 5.81 -10.64
C PRO A 93 12.40 6.53 -9.60
N LEU A 94 12.87 6.58 -8.36
CA LEU A 94 12.12 7.19 -7.25
C LEU A 94 11.75 8.65 -7.50
N ASP A 95 12.63 9.44 -8.12
CA ASP A 95 12.34 10.85 -8.44
C ASP A 95 11.13 11.00 -9.38
N LYS A 96 10.96 10.06 -10.31
CA LYS A 96 9.80 10.05 -11.19
C LYS A 96 8.55 9.57 -10.48
N VAL A 97 8.65 8.54 -9.64
CA VAL A 97 7.53 8.12 -8.78
C VAL A 97 7.09 9.24 -7.84
N LYS A 98 8.04 10.04 -7.34
CA LYS A 98 7.75 11.18 -6.45
C LYS A 98 7.01 12.30 -7.17
N ALA A 99 7.31 12.51 -8.46
CA ALA A 99 6.67 13.53 -9.28
C ALA A 99 5.29 13.10 -9.81
N GLU A 100 5.15 11.85 -10.25
CA GLU A 100 4.02 11.40 -11.09
C GLU A 100 3.20 10.25 -10.45
N GLY A 101 3.70 9.64 -9.39
CA GLY A 101 3.19 8.39 -8.86
C GLY A 101 3.64 7.18 -9.67
N ILE A 102 2.93 6.07 -9.50
CA ILE A 102 3.29 4.79 -10.13
C ILE A 102 2.06 4.13 -10.75
N THR A 103 2.25 3.49 -11.90
CA THR A 103 1.19 2.74 -12.58
C THR A 103 1.03 1.34 -11.98
N PHE A 104 -0.15 0.74 -12.13
CA PHE A 104 -0.42 -0.61 -11.62
C PHE A 104 0.58 -1.66 -12.14
N GLY A 105 0.90 -1.63 -13.43
CA GLY A 105 1.90 -2.55 -14.01
C GLY A 105 3.29 -2.38 -13.40
N LYS A 106 3.69 -1.15 -13.06
CA LYS A 106 4.97 -0.88 -12.39
C LYS A 106 4.96 -1.33 -10.93
N VAL A 107 3.83 -1.20 -10.21
CA VAL A 107 3.68 -1.79 -8.87
C VAL A 107 3.87 -3.30 -8.91
N ALA A 108 3.24 -4.00 -9.86
CA ALA A 108 3.41 -5.43 -10.03
C ALA A 108 4.87 -5.81 -10.36
N CYS A 109 5.52 -5.04 -11.23
CA CYS A 109 6.94 -5.19 -11.57
C CYS A 109 7.85 -5.06 -10.33
N LEU A 110 7.64 -4.01 -9.50
CA LEU A 110 8.40 -3.82 -8.26
C LEU A 110 8.22 -4.99 -7.30
N ALA A 111 6.99 -5.51 -7.16
CA ALA A 111 6.71 -6.66 -6.31
C ALA A 111 7.44 -7.92 -6.79
N HIS A 112 7.48 -8.16 -8.10
CA HIS A 112 8.26 -9.25 -8.70
C HIS A 112 9.77 -9.08 -8.44
N CYS A 113 10.34 -7.89 -8.67
CA CYS A 113 11.76 -7.63 -8.38
C CYS A 113 12.11 -7.88 -6.91
N ALA A 114 11.19 -7.54 -6.01
CA ALA A 114 11.37 -7.71 -4.58
C ALA A 114 11.28 -9.18 -4.13
N GLY A 115 11.02 -10.12 -5.04
CA GLY A 115 10.98 -11.56 -4.76
C GLY A 115 9.59 -12.10 -4.45
N ALA A 116 8.53 -11.31 -4.63
CA ALA A 116 7.16 -11.81 -4.45
C ALA A 116 6.68 -12.61 -5.66
N LYS A 117 5.84 -13.62 -5.41
CA LYS A 117 5.00 -14.23 -6.44
C LYS A 117 3.78 -13.31 -6.66
N VAL A 118 3.62 -12.79 -7.86
CA VAL A 118 2.58 -11.80 -8.18
C VAL A 118 1.69 -12.32 -9.30
N GLU A 119 0.39 -12.07 -9.16
CA GLU A 119 -0.61 -12.23 -10.20
C GLU A 119 -1.38 -10.91 -10.31
N ALA A 120 -1.43 -10.33 -11.51
CA ALA A 120 -1.97 -9.00 -11.73
C ALA A 120 -3.28 -9.07 -12.53
N PHE A 121 -4.37 -8.61 -11.91
CA PHE A 121 -5.69 -8.55 -12.53
C PHE A 121 -5.99 -7.11 -12.95
N SER A 122 -5.95 -6.84 -14.25
CA SER A 122 -6.41 -5.55 -14.79
C SER A 122 -7.85 -5.66 -15.24
N HIS A 123 -8.68 -4.71 -14.84
CA HIS A 123 -10.02 -4.57 -15.40
C HIS A 123 -9.88 -4.23 -16.89
N LYS A 124 -10.33 -5.14 -17.76
CA LYS A 124 -10.57 -4.83 -19.16
C LYS A 124 -12.04 -4.40 -19.23
N PRO A 125 -12.35 -3.11 -19.48
CA PRO A 125 -13.72 -2.73 -19.71
C PRO A 125 -14.25 -3.52 -20.90
N GLU A 126 -15.44 -4.10 -20.75
CA GLU A 126 -16.12 -4.77 -21.86
C GLU A 126 -16.36 -3.75 -22.96
N HIS A 127 -15.80 -4.01 -24.16
CA HIS A 127 -16.09 -3.20 -25.33
C HIS A 127 -17.55 -3.48 -25.73
N HIS A 128 -18.44 -2.53 -25.43
CA HIS A 128 -19.74 -2.43 -26.09
C HIS A 128 -19.59 -1.67 -27.41
#